data_AF-A0A6J6JGW4-F1
#
_entry.id   AF-A0A6J6JGW4-F1
#
_cell.length_a   1.000
_cell.length_b   1.000
_cell.length_c   1.000
_cell.angle_alpha   90.00
_cell.angle_beta   90.00
_cell.angle_gamma   90.00
#
_symmetry.space_group_name_H-M   'P 1'
#
loop_
_entity.id
_entity.type
_entity.pdbx_description
1 polymer ?
#
loop_
_entity_poly.entity_id
_entity_poly.type
_entity_poly.pdbx_seq_one_letter_code
_entity_poly.pdbx_strand_id
1 'polypeptide(L)' 'MLFRRIATVVLDAPTFTKIEELRWTGPQKNFAEVAARIDAPRLVERATKLAQTRN' A
#
# COMPACT_ATOMS: atom_id res chain seq x y z
N MET A 1 0.81 -29.59 8.95
CA MET A 1 -0.20 -29.09 7.98
C MET A 1 -0.24 -27.55 7.86
N LEU A 2 0.76 -26.81 8.38
CA LEU A 2 0.79 -25.34 8.27
C LEU A 2 0.97 -24.87 6.82
N PHE A 3 1.81 -25.59 6.05
CA PHE A 3 2.07 -25.32 4.64
C PHE A 3 0.79 -25.28 3.78
N ARG A 4 -0.16 -26.19 3.98
CA ARG A 4 -1.42 -26.20 3.21
C ARG A 4 -2.27 -24.97 3.48
N ARG A 5 -2.33 -24.52 4.73
CA ARG A 5 -3.15 -23.38 5.15
C ARG A 5 -2.62 -22.06 4.59
N ILE A 6 -1.29 -21.85 4.56
CA ILE A 6 -0.69 -20.64 4.01
C ILE A 6 -0.69 -20.60 2.47
N ALA A 7 -0.77 -21.77 1.83
CA ALA A 7 -0.73 -21.89 0.36
C ALA A 7 -2.13 -21.92 -0.30
N THR A 8 -3.20 -21.87 0.48
CA THR A 8 -4.58 -21.89 -0.04
C THR A 8 -5.17 -20.48 0.01
N VAL A 9 -5.66 -20.00 -1.14
CA VAL A 9 -6.35 -18.70 -1.23
C VAL A 9 -7.69 -18.78 -0.49
N VAL A 10 -7.98 -17.78 0.35
CA VAL A 10 -9.26 -17.64 1.05
C VAL A 10 -10.20 -16.77 0.22
N LEU A 11 -11.34 -17.30 -0.17
CA LEU A 11 -12.30 -16.62 -1.06
C LEU A 11 -13.29 -15.72 -0.31
N ASP A 12 -13.56 -16.01 0.96
CA ASP A 12 -14.59 -15.32 1.77
C ASP A 12 -13.98 -14.34 2.79
N ALA A 13 -12.78 -13.83 2.50
CA ALA A 13 -12.16 -12.83 3.36
C ALA A 13 -12.93 -11.50 3.27
N PRO A 14 -13.09 -10.75 4.38
CA PRO A 14 -13.67 -9.41 4.30
C PRO A 14 -12.79 -8.51 3.44
N THR A 15 -13.33 -8.00 2.35
CA THR A 15 -12.66 -7.08 1.42
C THR A 15 -13.31 -5.70 1.45
N PHE A 16 -12.69 -4.76 0.75
CA PHE A 16 -13.29 -3.46 0.42
C PHE A 16 -14.64 -3.64 -0.28
N THR A 17 -15.58 -2.74 0.01
CA THR A 17 -16.93 -2.75 -0.57
C THR A 17 -17.02 -1.95 -1.86
N LYS A 18 -16.22 -0.89 -1.98
CA LYS A 18 -16.22 0.02 -3.12
C LYS A 18 -14.83 0.18 -3.71
N ILE A 19 -14.77 0.36 -5.03
CA ILE A 19 -13.51 0.51 -5.78
C ILE A 19 -12.80 1.81 -5.36
N GLU A 20 -13.56 2.82 -4.99
CA GLU A 20 -13.08 4.13 -4.57
C GLU A 20 -12.24 4.06 -3.29
N GLU A 21 -12.48 3.05 -2.43
CA GLU A 21 -11.68 2.81 -1.21
C GLU A 21 -10.25 2.36 -1.57
N LEU A 22 -10.07 1.71 -2.72
CA LEU A 22 -8.77 1.29 -3.25
C LEU A 22 -8.08 2.40 -4.04
N ARG A 23 -8.74 3.53 -4.29
CA ARG A 23 -8.17 4.63 -5.06
C ARG A 23 -7.01 5.21 -4.28
N TRP A 24 -5.82 5.17 -4.89
CA TRP A 24 -4.65 5.84 -4.34
C TRP A 24 -4.81 7.37 -4.42
N THR A 25 -4.72 8.03 -3.27
CA THR A 25 -4.88 9.49 -3.10
C THR A 25 -3.57 10.23 -2.84
N GLY A 26 -2.43 9.53 -2.89
CA GLY A 26 -1.12 10.08 -2.60
C GLY A 26 -0.50 9.53 -1.30
N PRO A 27 0.75 9.93 -0.98
CA PRO A 27 1.41 9.53 0.26
C PRO A 27 0.73 10.16 1.49
N GLN A 28 0.59 9.38 2.55
CA GLN A 28 0.09 9.85 3.85
C GLN A 28 1.16 10.67 4.60
N LYS A 29 0.74 11.49 5.58
CA LYS A 29 1.66 12.39 6.32
C LYS A 29 2.83 11.66 6.99
N ASN A 30 2.58 10.46 7.51
CA ASN A 30 3.58 9.62 8.18
C ASN A 30 4.39 8.72 7.20
N PHE A 31 4.17 8.84 5.89
CA PHE A 31 4.82 7.95 4.91
C PHE A 31 6.35 8.10 4.92
N ALA A 32 6.87 9.32 5.12
CA ALA A 32 8.30 9.57 5.17
C ALA A 32 8.98 8.86 6.37
N GLU A 33 8.32 8.84 7.52
CA GLU A 33 8.81 8.14 8.71
C GLU A 33 8.89 6.62 8.48
N VAL A 34 7.87 6.04 7.84
CA VAL A 34 7.86 4.61 7.49
C VAL A 34 8.95 4.30 6.47
N ALA A 35 9.11 5.14 5.44
CA ALA A 35 10.14 4.98 4.43
C ALA A 35 11.56 5.01 5.02
N ALA A 36 11.81 5.87 6.01
CA ALA A 36 13.07 5.91 6.74
C ALA A 36 13.32 4.62 7.54
N ARG A 37 12.30 4.06 8.19
CA ARG A 37 12.42 2.82 8.99
C ARG A 37 12.78 1.59 8.18
N ILE A 38 12.45 1.56 6.88
CA ILE A 38 12.76 0.47 5.96
C ILE A 38 13.96 0.79 5.05
N ASP A 39 14.72 1.84 5.37
CA ASP A 39 15.87 2.32 4.60
C ASP A 39 15.56 2.58 3.11
N ALA A 40 14.39 3.17 2.85
CA ALA A 40 13.91 3.47 1.51
C ALA A 40 13.51 4.96 1.31
N PRO A 41 14.38 5.94 1.62
CA PRO A 41 14.06 7.36 1.54
C PRO A 41 13.63 7.81 0.13
N ARG A 42 14.20 7.20 -0.91
CA ARG A 42 13.86 7.46 -2.32
C ARG A 42 12.40 7.15 -2.69
N LEU A 43 11.67 6.38 -1.86
CA LEU A 43 10.24 6.15 -2.07
C LEU A 43 9.41 7.42 -1.85
N VAL A 44 9.82 8.30 -0.94
CA VAL A 44 9.12 9.55 -0.64
C VAL A 44 9.14 10.46 -1.87
N GLU A 45 10.30 10.63 -2.48
CA GLU A 45 10.47 11.41 -3.72
C GLU A 45 9.58 10.88 -4.85
N ARG A 46 9.61 9.55 -5.08
CA ARG A 46 8.82 8.89 -6.12
C ARG A 46 7.32 9.04 -5.89
N ALA A 47 6.86 8.81 -4.65
CA ALA A 47 5.45 8.94 -4.30
C ALA A 47 4.97 10.39 -4.44
N THR A 48 5.81 11.35 -4.06
CA THR A 48 5.50 12.80 -4.18
C THR A 48 5.39 13.20 -5.64
N LYS A 49 6.34 12.81 -6.49
CA LYS A 49 6.31 13.08 -7.94
C LYS A 49 5.09 12.46 -8.61
N LEU A 50 4.74 11.23 -8.23
CA LEU A 50 3.57 10.54 -8.78
C LEU A 50 2.26 11.24 -8.36
N ALA A 51 2.17 11.74 -7.13
CA ALA A 51 1.00 12.49 -6.67
C ALA A 51 0.83 13.82 -7.44
N GLN A 52 1.94 14.50 -7.74
CA GLN A 52 1.93 15.74 -8.53
C GLN A 52 1.53 15.51 -9.99
N THR A 53 1.90 14.37 -10.59
CA THR A 53 1.60 14.06 -12.01
C THR A 53 0.13 13.65 -12.22
N ARG A 54 -0.57 13.28 -11.15
CA ARG A 54 -1.91 12.67 -11.19
C ARG A 54 -3.02 13.62 -10.73
N ASN A 55 -2.66 14.86 -10.39
CA ASN A 55 -3.55 16.01 -10.20
C ASN A 55 -3.62 16.82 -11.50
#